data_AF-A0A0U5CHX3-F1
#
_entry.id   AF-A0A0U5CHX3-F1
#
_cell.length_a   1.000
_cell.length_b   1.000
_cell.length_c   1.000
_cell.angle_alpha   90.00
_cell.angle_beta   90.00
_cell.angle_gamma   90.00
#
_symmetry.space_group_name_H-M   'P 1'
#
loop_
_entity.id
_entity.type
_entity.pdbx_description
1 polymer ?
#
loop_
_entity_poly.entity_id
_entity_poly.type
_entity_poly.pdbx_seq_one_letter_code
_entity_poly.pdbx_strand_id
1 'polypeptide(L)'
;MMREARILGNQGVTTRQNLVKVPVSEEQELLLDLVDWDQDHASEEAGSSSEQNALADAISHSIRILLTFAHRQNLRRRTQPPPPLAPKRRPTPEYQILRPVMAYLQHKSHIQSLETYIAKLRRVLEAAGIKCDFSATQFSSVGVLQPSHLVPKVESLVGVFLAPFESTFSGTLITPQSSFRVRIRTNSTIPPVGTFYDISVNLPQFPEVQPLNRVGLQEEVAQAITHFVMLDVAAAISLQKQEGSGKASWEVAYPHHGELLAVDTAGQSRKMKVSLSHEELNIQTYSLSRAEGFAHPVAAKSALLSYTWKPDTPGPQPSLADFIAQASQK
;
A
#
# COMPACT_ATOMS: atom_id res chain seq x y z
N MET A 1 -27.10 -13.57 7.58
CA MET A 1 -25.97 -12.91 8.23
C MET A 1 -25.23 -13.82 9.21
N MET A 2 -25.82 -14.26 10.33
CA MET A 2 -25.15 -15.10 11.36
C MET A 2 -24.43 -16.34 10.81
N ARG A 3 -25.03 -17.00 9.81
CA ARG A 3 -24.41 -18.16 9.16
C ARG A 3 -23.10 -17.81 8.45
N GLU A 4 -23.06 -16.69 7.75
CA GLU A 4 -21.85 -16.21 7.07
C GLU A 4 -20.81 -15.76 8.09
N ALA A 5 -21.23 -15.03 9.13
CA ALA A 5 -20.35 -14.60 10.22
C ALA A 5 -19.64 -15.78 10.89
N ARG A 6 -20.32 -16.91 11.12
CA ARG A 6 -19.69 -18.13 11.66
C ARG A 6 -18.61 -18.71 10.74
N ILE A 7 -18.79 -18.62 9.42
CA ILE A 7 -17.78 -19.08 8.44
C ILE A 7 -16.56 -18.15 8.45
N LEU A 8 -16.79 -16.86 8.70
CA LEU A 8 -15.76 -15.81 8.77
C LEU A 8 -15.06 -15.73 10.13
N GLY A 9 -15.27 -16.71 11.03
CA GLY A 9 -14.61 -16.72 12.34
C GLY A 9 -13.08 -16.74 12.23
N ASN A 10 -12.52 -17.33 11.17
CA ASN A 10 -11.09 -17.31 10.88
C ASN A 10 -10.56 -15.92 10.45
N GLN A 11 -11.45 -14.99 10.08
CA GLN A 11 -11.14 -13.60 9.77
C GLN A 11 -11.42 -12.67 10.96
N GLY A 12 -11.58 -13.23 12.16
CA GLY A 12 -11.83 -12.47 13.39
C GLY A 12 -13.28 -12.00 13.57
N VAL A 13 -14.21 -12.40 12.69
CA VAL A 13 -15.63 -12.08 12.85
C VAL A 13 -16.19 -12.85 14.03
N THR A 14 -16.81 -12.15 14.97
CA THR A 14 -17.42 -12.75 16.16
C THR A 14 -18.92 -12.48 16.19
N THR A 15 -19.68 -13.43 16.74
CA THR A 15 -21.14 -13.34 16.86
C THR A 15 -21.54 -13.49 18.31
N ARG A 16 -22.38 -12.59 18.83
CA ARG A 16 -22.98 -12.66 20.17
C ARG A 16 -24.47 -12.37 20.09
N GLN A 17 -25.32 -13.37 20.31
CA GLN A 17 -26.79 -13.24 20.29
C GLN A 17 -27.31 -12.45 19.06
N ASN A 18 -27.58 -11.16 19.20
CA ASN A 18 -28.11 -10.26 18.15
C ASN A 18 -27.04 -9.38 17.48
N LEU A 19 -25.81 -9.43 17.97
CA LEU A 19 -24.67 -8.63 17.52
C LEU A 19 -23.69 -9.44 16.67
N VAL A 20 -23.30 -8.87 15.53
CA VAL A 20 -22.15 -9.32 14.73
C VAL A 20 -21.06 -8.26 14.79
N LYS A 21 -19.86 -8.65 15.26
CA LYS A 21 -18.69 -7.79 15.32
C LYS A 21 -17.69 -8.19 14.25
N VAL A 22 -17.29 -7.22 13.45
CA VAL A 22 -16.40 -7.39 12.31
C VAL A 22 -15.18 -6.48 12.48
N PRO A 23 -13.96 -7.02 12.60
CA PRO A 23 -12.75 -6.21 12.61
C PRO A 23 -12.48 -5.68 11.20
N VAL A 24 -12.27 -4.37 11.07
CA VAL A 24 -11.96 -3.71 9.80
C VAL A 24 -10.47 -3.38 9.72
N SER A 25 -9.94 -2.76 10.77
CA SER A 25 -8.53 -2.43 10.97
C SER A 25 -8.21 -2.52 12.47
N GLU A 26 -6.99 -2.18 12.86
CA GLU A 26 -6.61 -2.11 14.29
C GLU A 26 -7.39 -1.02 15.05
N GLU A 27 -7.81 0.03 14.36
CA GLU A 27 -8.48 1.20 14.95
C GLU A 27 -9.99 1.21 14.71
N GLN A 28 -10.50 0.37 13.80
CA GLN A 28 -11.89 0.39 13.37
C GLN A 28 -12.55 -0.99 13.48
N GLU A 29 -13.71 -1.00 14.14
CA GLU A 29 -14.61 -2.15 14.19
C GLU A 29 -16.01 -1.79 13.71
N LEU A 30 -16.66 -2.75 13.06
CA LEU A 30 -18.05 -2.65 12.64
C LEU A 30 -18.91 -3.52 13.56
N LEU A 31 -19.92 -2.90 14.16
CA LEU A 31 -20.90 -3.55 15.01
C LEU A 31 -22.26 -3.53 14.30
N LEU A 32 -22.82 -4.70 14.07
CA LEU A 32 -24.13 -4.89 13.45
C LEU A 32 -25.06 -5.50 14.49
N ASP A 33 -25.89 -4.67 15.10
CA ASP A 33 -26.88 -5.10 16.09
C ASP A 33 -28.28 -5.16 15.49
N LEU A 34 -29.06 -6.17 15.90
CA LEU A 34 -30.46 -6.29 15.55
C LEU A 34 -31.29 -5.74 16.72
N VAL A 35 -31.80 -4.53 16.53
CA VAL A 35 -32.61 -3.81 17.51
C VAL A 35 -34.09 -3.97 17.16
N ASP A 36 -34.93 -4.18 18.18
CA ASP A 36 -36.38 -4.25 18.02
C ASP A 36 -36.97 -2.85 17.77
N TRP A 37 -38.04 -2.77 16.99
CA TRP A 37 -38.69 -1.50 16.63
C TRP A 37 -39.20 -0.72 17.84
N ASP A 38 -39.52 -1.42 18.94
CA ASP A 38 -40.09 -0.84 20.16
C ASP A 38 -39.03 -0.37 21.18
N GLN A 39 -37.73 -0.56 20.90
CA GLN A 39 -36.68 0.01 21.73
C GLN A 39 -36.49 1.47 21.35
N ASP A 40 -36.93 2.37 22.24
CA ASP A 40 -36.73 3.81 22.14
C ASP A 40 -35.30 4.14 21.70
N HIS A 41 -35.18 4.97 20.65
CA HIS A 41 -33.93 5.60 20.19
C HIS A 41 -33.39 6.62 21.22
N ALA A 42 -33.46 6.31 22.50
CA ALA A 42 -33.06 7.15 23.61
C ALA A 42 -31.55 7.04 23.85
N SER A 43 -30.73 7.28 22.83
CA SER A 43 -29.29 7.54 22.91
C SER A 43 -28.79 8.01 21.54
N GLU A 44 -29.22 9.18 21.08
CA GLU A 44 -28.36 9.95 20.18
C GLU A 44 -27.12 10.35 20.98
N GLU A 45 -26.11 9.48 21.00
CA GLU A 45 -24.83 9.78 21.60
C GLU A 45 -24.22 10.97 20.83
N ALA A 46 -24.28 12.12 21.50
CA ALA A 46 -23.54 13.33 21.14
C ALA A 46 -22.04 13.01 21.05
N GLY A 47 -21.55 12.71 19.85
CA GLY A 47 -20.11 12.51 19.64
C GLY A 47 -19.68 11.80 18.35
N SER A 48 -20.57 11.13 17.60
CA SER A 48 -20.14 10.48 16.35
C SER A 48 -19.90 11.49 15.24
N SER A 49 -18.74 11.37 14.56
CA SER A 49 -18.42 12.23 13.42
C SER A 49 -19.45 12.00 12.30
N SER A 50 -19.86 13.08 11.62
CA SER A 50 -20.84 13.02 10.52
C SER A 50 -20.47 11.99 9.44
N GLU A 51 -19.17 11.76 9.21
CA GLU A 51 -18.65 10.79 8.25
C GLU A 51 -18.89 9.33 8.66
N GLN A 52 -18.75 9.01 9.96
CA GLN A 52 -19.00 7.66 10.48
C GLN A 52 -20.48 7.31 10.39
N ASN A 53 -21.37 8.28 10.64
CA ASN A 53 -22.81 8.09 10.47
C ASN A 53 -23.18 7.82 9.00
N ALA A 54 -22.64 8.62 8.07
CA ALA A 54 -22.87 8.40 6.64
C ALA A 54 -22.34 7.03 6.17
N LEU A 55 -21.19 6.59 6.70
CA LEU A 55 -20.63 5.27 6.41
C LEU A 55 -21.50 4.14 6.98
N ALA A 56 -21.98 4.27 8.22
CA ALA A 56 -22.87 3.29 8.84
C ALA A 56 -24.19 3.17 8.06
N ASP A 57 -24.76 4.30 7.64
CA ASP A 57 -25.95 4.33 6.78
C ASP A 57 -25.68 3.64 5.43
N ALA A 58 -24.57 3.96 4.78
CA ALA A 58 -24.21 3.32 3.50
C ALA A 58 -24.03 1.80 3.65
N ILE A 59 -23.43 1.34 4.76
CA ILE A 59 -23.30 -0.09 5.06
C ILE A 59 -24.66 -0.73 5.30
N SER A 60 -25.54 -0.09 6.09
CA SER A 60 -26.89 -0.57 6.35
C SER A 60 -27.69 -0.76 5.05
N HIS A 61 -27.64 0.24 4.15
CA HIS A 61 -28.26 0.15 2.83
C HIS A 61 -27.64 -0.97 1.98
N SER A 62 -26.31 -1.09 1.97
CA SER A 62 -25.60 -2.13 1.22
C SER A 62 -26.01 -3.54 1.69
N ILE A 63 -26.09 -3.76 3.00
CA ILE A 63 -26.53 -5.02 3.60
C ILE A 63 -27.98 -5.34 3.20
N ARG A 64 -28.89 -4.36 3.24
CA ARG A 64 -30.29 -4.52 2.81
C ARG A 64 -30.40 -4.92 1.33
N ILE A 65 -29.59 -4.29 0.46
CA ILE A 65 -29.53 -4.61 -0.97
C ILE A 65 -29.01 -6.06 -1.18
N LEU A 66 -27.89 -6.42 -0.54
CA LEU A 66 -27.31 -7.76 -0.63
C LEU A 66 -28.24 -8.84 -0.08
N LEU A 67 -28.96 -8.54 1.00
CA LEU A 67 -29.97 -9.44 1.57
C LEU A 67 -31.14 -9.66 0.61
N THR A 68 -31.66 -8.58 0.01
CA THR A 68 -32.73 -8.65 -1.01
C THR A 68 -32.28 -9.49 -2.20
N PHE A 69 -31.04 -9.31 -2.65
CA PHE A 69 -30.45 -10.12 -3.71
C PHE A 69 -30.34 -11.60 -3.33
N ALA A 70 -29.86 -11.91 -2.12
CA ALA A 70 -29.81 -13.28 -1.61
C ALA A 70 -31.20 -13.94 -1.56
N HIS A 71 -32.23 -13.20 -1.15
CA HIS A 71 -33.62 -13.69 -1.18
C HIS A 71 -34.10 -13.99 -2.61
N ARG A 72 -33.81 -13.12 -3.58
CA ARG A 72 -34.15 -13.35 -4.99
C ARG A 72 -33.41 -14.56 -5.55
N GLN A 73 -32.12 -14.72 -5.22
CA GLN A 73 -31.34 -15.87 -5.65
C GLN A 73 -31.91 -17.18 -5.08
N ASN A 74 -32.35 -17.17 -3.82
CA ASN A 74 -33.04 -18.31 -3.21
C ASN A 74 -34.38 -18.61 -3.87
N LEU A 75 -35.19 -17.59 -4.16
CA LEU A 75 -36.47 -17.77 -4.86
C LEU A 75 -36.25 -18.38 -6.25
N ARG A 76 -35.25 -17.89 -7.01
CA ARG A 76 -34.86 -18.47 -8.30
C ARG A 76 -34.44 -19.94 -8.19
N ARG A 77 -33.63 -20.29 -7.18
CA ARG A 77 -33.22 -21.68 -6.95
C ARG A 77 -34.39 -22.60 -6.61
N ARG A 78 -35.39 -22.09 -5.87
CA ARG A 78 -36.59 -22.86 -5.48
C ARG A 78 -37.57 -23.04 -6.64
N THR A 79 -37.58 -22.11 -7.60
CA THR A 79 -38.49 -22.13 -8.75
C THR A 79 -37.93 -22.91 -9.94
N GLN A 80 -36.62 -23.12 -9.99
CA GLN A 80 -35.99 -23.99 -11.00
C GLN A 80 -36.29 -25.47 -10.71
N PRO A 81 -36.48 -26.29 -11.76
CA PRO A 81 -36.68 -27.72 -11.59
C PRO A 81 -35.48 -28.33 -10.85
N PRO A 82 -35.71 -29.27 -9.93
CA PRO A 82 -34.64 -29.87 -9.15
C PRO A 82 -33.64 -30.52 -10.11
N PRO A 83 -32.34 -30.18 -10.01
CA PRO A 83 -31.33 -30.85 -10.83
C PRO A 83 -31.30 -32.36 -10.51
N PRO A 84 -30.79 -33.20 -11.43
CA PRO A 84 -30.78 -34.65 -11.27
C PRO A 84 -30.10 -35.10 -9.96
N LEU A 85 -30.53 -36.28 -9.47
CA LEU A 85 -29.97 -36.90 -8.28
C LEU A 85 -28.49 -37.23 -8.52
N ALA A 86 -27.61 -36.55 -7.81
CA ALA A 86 -26.18 -36.84 -7.79
C ALA A 86 -25.82 -37.53 -6.47
N PRO A 87 -24.86 -38.48 -6.46
CA PRO A 87 -24.45 -39.18 -5.23
C PRO A 87 -23.81 -38.26 -4.19
N LYS A 88 -23.34 -37.07 -4.60
CA LYS A 88 -22.72 -36.08 -3.72
C LYS A 88 -23.76 -35.08 -3.21
N ARG A 89 -23.83 -34.90 -1.89
CA ARG A 89 -24.63 -33.85 -1.24
C ARG A 89 -24.22 -32.48 -1.78
N ARG A 90 -25.19 -31.69 -2.24
CA ARG A 90 -24.92 -30.36 -2.79
C ARG A 90 -24.34 -29.44 -1.70
N PRO A 91 -23.27 -28.69 -2.00
CA PRO A 91 -22.85 -27.61 -1.11
C PRO A 91 -23.99 -26.60 -1.05
N THR A 92 -24.40 -26.24 0.17
CA THR A 92 -25.34 -25.14 0.36
C THR A 92 -24.69 -23.85 -0.11
N PRO A 93 -25.35 -23.03 -0.93
CA PRO A 93 -24.77 -21.77 -1.35
C PRO A 93 -24.49 -20.87 -0.14
N GLU A 94 -23.32 -20.26 -0.15
CA GLU A 94 -22.94 -19.26 0.82
C GLU A 94 -23.59 -17.93 0.44
N TYR A 95 -24.23 -17.28 1.40
CA TYR A 95 -24.68 -15.91 1.21
C TYR A 95 -23.47 -15.00 1.31
N GLN A 96 -23.36 -14.05 0.39
CA GLN A 96 -22.29 -13.06 0.33
C GLN A 96 -22.88 -11.72 0.75
N ILE A 97 -23.08 -11.54 2.06
CA ILE A 97 -23.65 -10.32 2.63
C ILE A 97 -22.54 -9.55 3.35
N LEU A 98 -21.81 -10.22 4.25
CA LEU A 98 -20.73 -9.62 5.02
C LEU A 98 -19.44 -9.51 4.22
N ARG A 99 -19.09 -10.52 3.42
CA ARG A 99 -17.83 -10.53 2.66
C ARG A 99 -17.65 -9.32 1.74
N PRO A 100 -18.64 -8.88 0.94
CA PRO A 100 -18.47 -7.72 0.07
C PRO A 100 -18.25 -6.42 0.86
N VAL A 101 -18.97 -6.27 1.98
CA VAL A 101 -18.81 -5.12 2.88
C VAL A 101 -17.42 -5.13 3.54
N MET A 102 -16.99 -6.27 4.06
CA MET A 102 -15.64 -6.46 4.62
C MET A 102 -14.56 -6.18 3.59
N ALA A 103 -14.69 -6.73 2.39
CA ALA A 103 -13.75 -6.51 1.30
C ALA A 103 -13.64 -5.02 0.95
N TYR A 104 -14.76 -4.29 0.89
CA TYR A 104 -14.75 -2.84 0.66
C TYR A 104 -14.00 -2.09 1.77
N LEU A 105 -14.33 -2.39 3.03
CA LEU A 105 -13.74 -1.70 4.19
C LEU A 105 -12.24 -1.98 4.31
N GLN A 106 -11.84 -3.24 4.14
CA GLN A 106 -10.43 -3.63 4.07
C GLN A 106 -9.74 -2.90 2.93
N HIS A 107 -10.29 -2.95 1.71
CA HIS A 107 -9.70 -2.28 0.55
C HIS A 107 -9.48 -0.78 0.81
N LYS A 108 -10.49 -0.09 1.37
CA LYS A 108 -10.40 1.31 1.76
C LYS A 108 -9.27 1.57 2.77
N SER A 109 -9.17 0.74 3.81
CA SER A 109 -8.09 0.84 4.80
C SER A 109 -6.70 0.66 4.16
N HIS A 110 -6.54 -0.33 3.26
CA HIS A 110 -5.29 -0.57 2.55
C HIS A 110 -4.90 0.60 1.61
N ILE A 111 -5.87 1.23 0.94
CA ILE A 111 -5.65 2.46 0.16
C ILE A 111 -5.15 3.58 1.06
N GLN A 112 -5.85 3.86 2.17
CA GLN A 112 -5.52 4.95 3.08
C GLN A 112 -4.14 4.78 3.71
N SER A 113 -3.79 3.56 4.12
CA SER A 113 -2.47 3.23 4.66
C SER A 113 -1.37 3.51 3.64
N LEU A 114 -1.52 3.01 2.41
CA LEU A 114 -0.53 3.22 1.35
C LEU A 114 -0.42 4.69 0.91
N GLU A 115 -1.54 5.39 0.82
CA GLU A 115 -1.59 6.81 0.49
C GLU A 115 -0.88 7.66 1.55
N THR A 116 -1.16 7.40 2.83
CA THR A 116 -0.49 8.05 3.96
C THR A 116 1.01 7.77 3.92
N TYR A 117 1.40 6.53 3.66
CA TYR A 117 2.80 6.12 3.57
C TYR A 117 3.55 6.85 2.44
N ILE A 118 3.00 6.83 1.22
CA ILE A 118 3.59 7.52 0.07
C ILE A 118 3.65 9.03 0.31
N ALA A 119 2.62 9.61 0.94
CA ALA A 119 2.62 11.03 1.30
C ALA A 119 3.75 11.38 2.29
N LYS A 120 3.99 10.56 3.31
CA LYS A 120 5.12 10.73 4.23
C LYS A 120 6.46 10.66 3.49
N LEU A 121 6.64 9.63 2.65
CA LEU A 121 7.85 9.45 1.86
C LEU A 121 8.10 10.63 0.93
N ARG A 122 7.06 11.11 0.25
CA ARG A 122 7.11 12.31 -0.60
C ARG A 122 7.60 13.53 0.18
N ARG A 123 7.09 13.77 1.39
CA ARG A 123 7.53 14.91 2.22
C ARG A 123 9.01 14.82 2.60
N VAL A 124 9.52 13.61 2.89
CA VAL A 124 10.95 13.38 3.16
C VAL A 124 11.80 13.71 1.94
N LEU A 125 11.37 13.29 0.74
CA LEU A 125 12.07 13.57 -0.51
C LEU A 125 12.02 15.07 -0.87
N GLU A 126 10.87 15.71 -0.69
CA GLU A 126 10.68 17.16 -0.91
C GLU A 126 11.58 17.99 0.02
N ALA A 127 11.73 17.58 1.28
CA ALA A 127 12.66 18.19 2.24
C ALA A 127 14.12 18.11 1.74
N ALA A 128 14.48 17.05 1.03
CA ALA A 128 15.78 16.91 0.36
C ALA A 128 15.88 17.66 -0.99
N GLY A 129 14.85 18.39 -1.40
CA GLY A 129 14.79 19.09 -2.68
C GLY A 129 14.54 18.17 -3.89
N ILE A 130 14.10 16.94 -3.65
CA ILE A 130 13.83 15.94 -4.68
C ILE A 130 12.34 16.03 -5.07
N LYS A 131 12.07 16.21 -6.37
CA LYS A 131 10.70 16.21 -6.90
C LYS A 131 10.34 14.82 -7.39
N CYS A 132 9.27 14.25 -6.83
CA CYS A 132 8.68 13.00 -7.30
C CYS A 132 7.17 13.18 -7.46
N ASP A 133 6.63 12.69 -8.57
CA ASP A 133 5.20 12.74 -8.85
C ASP A 133 4.58 11.39 -8.52
N PHE A 134 3.52 11.43 -7.71
CA PHE A 134 2.75 10.25 -7.32
C PHE A 134 1.28 10.47 -7.69
N SER A 135 0.67 9.46 -8.29
CA SER A 135 -0.73 9.45 -8.70
C SER A 135 -1.44 8.21 -8.13
N ALA A 136 -2.62 8.40 -7.55
CA ALA A 136 -3.48 7.34 -7.07
C ALA A 136 -4.80 7.33 -7.83
N THR A 137 -5.19 6.17 -8.35
CA THR A 137 -6.52 5.91 -8.92
C THR A 137 -7.24 4.91 -8.01
N GLN A 138 -8.09 5.43 -7.13
CA GLN A 138 -8.86 4.65 -6.19
C GLN A 138 -10.06 3.98 -6.88
N PHE A 139 -10.37 2.75 -6.52
CA PHE A 139 -11.53 1.98 -7.00
C PHE A 139 -11.67 1.95 -8.55
N SER A 140 -10.56 1.73 -9.26
CA SER A 140 -10.52 1.68 -10.72
C SER A 140 -11.47 0.62 -11.32
N SER A 141 -11.77 -0.45 -10.58
CA SER A 141 -12.70 -1.48 -11.04
C SER A 141 -14.17 -1.05 -11.06
N VAL A 142 -14.58 -0.09 -10.23
CA VAL A 142 -16.00 0.30 -10.08
C VAL A 142 -16.50 1.09 -11.31
N GLY A 143 -15.65 1.93 -11.91
CA GLY A 143 -16.01 2.74 -13.08
C GLY A 143 -16.11 1.95 -14.39
N VAL A 144 -15.50 0.76 -14.46
CA VAL A 144 -15.43 -0.07 -15.68
C VAL A 144 -16.60 -1.04 -15.79
N LEU A 145 -17.25 -1.36 -14.67
CA LEU A 145 -18.34 -2.33 -14.61
C LEU A 145 -19.64 -1.71 -15.11
N GLN A 146 -19.90 -1.83 -16.41
CA GLN A 146 -21.18 -1.42 -16.98
C GLN A 146 -22.29 -2.41 -16.58
N PRO A 147 -23.42 -1.92 -16.03
CA PRO A 147 -24.57 -2.76 -15.74
C PRO A 147 -25.08 -3.40 -17.04
N SER A 148 -25.03 -4.74 -17.13
CA SER A 148 -25.57 -5.45 -18.29
C SER A 148 -27.08 -5.22 -18.39
N HIS A 149 -27.55 -4.78 -19.56
CA HIS A 149 -28.98 -4.60 -19.86
C HIS A 149 -29.76 -5.92 -19.88
N LEU A 150 -29.07 -7.06 -19.92
CA LEU A 150 -29.68 -8.40 -19.96
C LEU A 150 -30.13 -8.88 -18.58
N VAL A 151 -29.76 -8.15 -17.52
CA VAL A 151 -30.01 -8.50 -16.13
C VAL A 151 -30.79 -7.36 -15.47
N PRO A 152 -31.75 -7.65 -14.56
CA PRO A 152 -32.43 -6.59 -13.82
C PRO A 152 -31.43 -5.63 -13.16
N LYS A 153 -31.68 -4.31 -13.21
CA LYS A 153 -30.76 -3.26 -12.72
C LYS A 153 -30.19 -3.51 -11.31
N VAL A 154 -31.00 -4.07 -10.41
CA VAL A 154 -30.60 -4.40 -9.04
C VAL A 154 -29.57 -5.53 -9.01
N GLU A 155 -29.72 -6.53 -9.87
CA GLU A 155 -28.81 -7.68 -9.94
C GLU A 155 -27.50 -7.30 -10.64
N SER A 156 -27.55 -6.44 -11.66
CA SER A 156 -26.35 -5.88 -12.27
C SER A 156 -25.58 -5.00 -11.29
N LEU A 157 -26.27 -4.23 -10.45
CA LEU A 157 -25.66 -3.42 -9.40
C LEU A 157 -24.97 -4.30 -8.35
N VAL A 158 -25.62 -5.38 -7.90
CA VAL A 158 -24.97 -6.33 -6.98
C VAL A 158 -23.77 -7.02 -7.61
N GLY A 159 -23.78 -7.25 -8.93
CA GLY A 159 -22.59 -7.70 -9.67
C GLY A 159 -21.37 -6.79 -9.46
N VAL A 160 -21.57 -5.47 -9.32
CA VAL A 160 -20.50 -4.52 -8.99
C VAL A 160 -20.00 -4.70 -7.56
N PHE A 161 -20.89 -4.88 -6.58
CA PHE A 161 -20.51 -5.12 -5.18
C PHE A 161 -19.73 -6.42 -4.98
N LEU A 162 -20.03 -7.44 -5.79
CA LEU A 162 -19.39 -8.75 -5.71
C LEU A 162 -18.11 -8.85 -6.54
N ALA A 163 -17.84 -7.86 -7.41
CA ALA A 163 -16.62 -7.81 -8.18
C ALA A 163 -15.41 -7.50 -7.27
N PRO A 164 -14.21 -7.95 -7.64
CA PRO A 164 -12.98 -7.54 -6.96
C PRO A 164 -12.78 -6.02 -6.99
N PHE A 165 -12.37 -5.46 -5.86
CA PHE A 165 -11.98 -4.06 -5.78
C PHE A 165 -10.53 -3.93 -6.24
N GLU A 166 -10.29 -3.01 -7.18
CA GLU A 166 -8.95 -2.69 -7.65
C GLU A 166 -8.66 -1.21 -7.46
N SER A 167 -7.45 -0.90 -7.00
CA SER A 167 -6.91 0.45 -6.94
C SER A 167 -5.46 0.42 -7.41
N THR A 168 -5.01 1.49 -8.05
CA THR A 168 -3.64 1.57 -8.57
C THR A 168 -2.95 2.83 -8.07
N PHE A 169 -1.74 2.66 -7.58
CA PHE A 169 -0.82 3.73 -7.22
C PHE A 169 0.35 3.66 -8.19
N SER A 170 0.77 4.80 -8.72
CA SER A 170 1.96 4.89 -9.56
C SER A 170 2.74 6.15 -9.25
N GLY A 171 4.04 6.12 -9.47
CA GLY A 171 4.87 7.31 -9.36
C GLY A 171 6.08 7.26 -10.27
N THR A 172 6.52 8.44 -10.68
CA THR A 172 7.82 8.63 -11.33
C THR A 172 8.85 8.92 -10.25
N LEU A 173 9.98 8.23 -10.33
CA LEU A 173 11.07 8.42 -9.38
C LEU A 173 11.96 9.58 -9.83
N ILE A 174 13.13 9.72 -9.21
CA ILE A 174 14.09 10.82 -9.42
C ILE A 174 14.69 10.74 -10.81
N THR A 175 15.05 9.53 -11.26
CA THR A 175 15.56 9.37 -12.62
C THR A 175 14.40 9.33 -13.63
N PRO A 176 14.49 10.02 -14.78
CA PRO A 176 13.34 10.23 -15.67
C PRO A 176 12.71 8.95 -16.25
N GLN A 177 13.46 7.86 -16.31
CA GLN A 177 13.01 6.57 -16.82
C GLN A 177 12.52 5.63 -15.72
N SER A 178 12.79 5.95 -14.46
CA SER A 178 12.40 5.13 -13.32
C SER A 178 10.98 5.41 -12.90
N SER A 179 10.22 4.33 -12.69
CA SER A 179 8.85 4.42 -12.22
C SER A 179 8.45 3.16 -11.47
N PHE A 180 7.41 3.27 -10.66
CA PHE A 180 6.80 2.11 -10.01
C PHE A 180 5.29 2.18 -10.10
N ARG A 181 4.66 1.02 -10.01
CA ARG A 181 3.21 0.86 -9.95
C ARG A 181 2.85 -0.25 -8.98
N VAL A 182 1.95 0.06 -8.05
CA VAL A 182 1.39 -0.86 -7.06
C VAL A 182 -0.11 -0.97 -7.32
N ARG A 183 -0.58 -2.18 -7.63
CA ARG A 183 -2.00 -2.48 -7.77
C ARG A 183 -2.49 -3.19 -6.51
N ILE A 184 -3.44 -2.59 -5.82
CA ILE A 184 -4.15 -3.20 -4.70
C ILE A 184 -5.36 -3.94 -5.28
N ARG A 185 -5.51 -5.22 -4.94
CA ARG A 185 -6.67 -6.02 -5.34
C ARG A 185 -7.26 -6.73 -4.13
N THR A 186 -8.55 -6.50 -3.88
CA THR A 186 -9.28 -7.16 -2.79
C THR A 186 -10.39 -8.04 -3.36
N ASN A 187 -10.27 -9.35 -3.16
CA ASN A 187 -11.25 -10.33 -3.65
C ASN A 187 -12.25 -10.68 -2.53
N SER A 188 -13.54 -10.52 -2.82
CA SER A 188 -14.65 -10.85 -1.90
C SER A 188 -15.12 -12.31 -2.01
N THR A 189 -14.80 -12.99 -3.10
CA THR A 189 -15.28 -14.34 -3.43
C THR A 189 -14.18 -15.17 -4.10
N ILE A 190 -13.97 -16.42 -3.65
CA ILE A 190 -13.02 -17.44 -4.17
C ILE A 190 -11.57 -17.30 -3.65
N PRO A 191 -10.84 -18.41 -3.39
CA PRO A 191 -9.43 -18.35 -3.05
C PRO A 191 -8.58 -17.75 -4.19
N PRO A 192 -7.64 -16.84 -3.88
CA PRO A 192 -7.34 -16.36 -2.54
C PRO A 192 -8.27 -15.20 -2.13
N VAL A 193 -8.88 -15.35 -0.95
CA VAL A 193 -9.70 -14.30 -0.29
C VAL A 193 -8.76 -13.33 0.42
N GLY A 194 -9.06 -12.04 0.36
CA GLY A 194 -8.29 -10.99 1.03
C GLY A 194 -7.73 -9.95 0.05
N THR A 195 -6.85 -9.11 0.58
CA THR A 195 -6.17 -8.04 -0.16
C THR A 195 -4.77 -8.48 -0.55
N PHE A 196 -4.41 -8.23 -1.80
CA PHE A 196 -3.08 -8.48 -2.34
C PHE A 196 -2.57 -7.27 -3.08
N TYR A 197 -1.25 -7.15 -3.12
CA TYR A 197 -0.53 -6.11 -3.82
C TYR A 197 0.28 -6.73 -4.95
N ASP A 198 0.02 -6.29 -6.17
CA ASP A 198 0.88 -6.58 -7.32
C ASP A 198 1.78 -5.37 -7.54
N ILE A 199 3.09 -5.56 -7.38
CA ILE A 199 4.07 -4.49 -7.51
C ILE A 199 4.81 -4.66 -8.83
N SER A 200 5.03 -3.56 -9.53
CA SER A 200 5.83 -3.50 -10.74
C SER A 200 6.75 -2.29 -10.65
N VAL A 201 8.02 -2.47 -11.02
CA VAL A 201 9.03 -1.42 -10.96
C VAL A 201 9.81 -1.41 -12.27
N ASN A 202 10.15 -0.21 -12.72
CA ASN A 202 11.08 0.01 -13.82
C ASN A 202 12.27 0.80 -13.25
N LEU A 203 13.42 0.14 -13.11
CA LEU A 203 14.69 0.73 -12.67
C LEU A 203 15.76 0.37 -13.71
N PRO A 204 15.99 1.20 -14.75
CA PRO A 204 16.87 0.85 -15.85
C PRO A 204 18.34 0.64 -15.43
N GLN A 205 18.78 1.28 -14.34
CA GLN A 205 20.12 1.04 -13.79
C GLN A 205 20.24 -0.30 -13.06
N PHE A 206 19.13 -0.88 -12.63
CA PHE A 206 19.09 -2.13 -11.87
C PHE A 206 18.00 -3.07 -12.42
N PRO A 207 18.17 -3.59 -13.66
CA PRO A 207 17.15 -4.42 -14.32
C PRO A 207 16.90 -5.76 -13.62
N GLU A 208 17.85 -6.21 -12.79
CA GLU A 208 17.74 -7.44 -12.00
C GLU A 208 16.77 -7.31 -10.82
N VAL A 209 16.41 -6.08 -10.44
CA VAL A 209 15.53 -5.81 -9.30
C VAL A 209 14.08 -6.07 -9.71
N GLN A 210 13.60 -7.27 -9.43
CA GLN A 210 12.20 -7.62 -9.62
C GLN A 210 11.47 -7.67 -8.27
N PRO A 211 10.29 -7.03 -8.15
CA PRO A 211 9.48 -7.13 -6.95
C PRO A 211 8.91 -8.53 -6.80
N LEU A 212 8.52 -8.89 -5.56
CA LEU A 212 7.66 -10.04 -5.35
C LEU A 212 6.31 -9.80 -6.06
N ASN A 213 5.94 -10.73 -6.94
CA ASN A 213 4.76 -10.59 -7.79
C ASN A 213 3.44 -10.47 -7.01
N ARG A 214 3.39 -10.93 -5.77
CA ARG A 214 2.20 -10.82 -4.91
C ARG A 214 2.59 -10.73 -3.45
N VAL A 215 2.22 -9.61 -2.83
CA VAL A 215 2.48 -9.31 -1.43
C VAL A 215 1.14 -9.21 -0.69
N GLY A 216 1.05 -9.78 0.51
CA GLY A 216 -0.17 -9.75 1.33
C GLY A 216 -0.14 -8.72 2.46
N LEU A 217 1.06 -8.33 2.91
CA LEU A 217 1.25 -7.47 4.07
C LEU A 217 1.55 -6.02 3.66
N GLN A 218 0.96 -5.07 4.37
CA GLN A 218 1.17 -3.64 4.11
C GLN A 218 2.64 -3.23 4.33
N GLU A 219 3.26 -3.76 5.38
CA GLU A 219 4.64 -3.49 5.76
C GLU A 219 5.65 -3.92 4.68
N GLU A 220 5.43 -5.09 4.06
CA GLU A 220 6.28 -5.59 2.98
C GLU A 220 6.21 -4.68 1.74
N VAL A 221 5.03 -4.13 1.44
CA VAL A 221 4.85 -3.17 0.34
C VAL A 221 5.57 -1.85 0.66
N ALA A 222 5.43 -1.36 1.88
CA ALA A 222 6.11 -0.15 2.36
C ALA A 222 7.63 -0.29 2.22
N GLN A 223 8.19 -1.39 2.72
CA GLN A 223 9.62 -1.68 2.62
C GLN A 223 10.09 -1.81 1.16
N ALA A 224 9.31 -2.48 0.31
CA ALA A 224 9.63 -2.59 -1.12
C ALA A 224 9.67 -1.21 -1.81
N ILE A 225 8.69 -0.34 -1.54
CA ILE A 225 8.64 1.02 -2.10
C ILE A 225 9.86 1.85 -1.61
N THR A 226 10.16 1.82 -0.31
CA THR A 226 11.33 2.50 0.23
C THR A 226 12.61 2.01 -0.42
N HIS A 227 12.73 0.70 -0.63
CA HIS A 227 13.88 0.10 -1.28
C HIS A 227 14.05 0.59 -2.72
N PHE A 228 12.98 0.60 -3.53
CA PHE A 228 13.06 1.09 -4.91
C PHE A 228 13.42 2.57 -4.98
N VAL A 229 12.88 3.38 -4.07
CA VAL A 229 13.19 4.81 -4.01
C VAL A 229 14.64 5.03 -3.58
N MET A 230 15.14 4.28 -2.60
CA MET A 230 16.55 4.33 -2.18
C MET A 230 17.50 3.95 -3.32
N LEU A 231 17.18 2.86 -4.06
CA LEU A 231 17.94 2.46 -5.24
C LEU A 231 17.97 3.57 -6.28
N ASP A 232 16.83 4.22 -6.54
CA ASP A 232 16.76 5.30 -7.50
C ASP A 232 17.50 6.56 -7.04
N VAL A 233 17.51 6.87 -5.73
CA VAL A 233 18.38 7.91 -5.14
C VAL A 233 19.85 7.59 -5.40
N ALA A 234 20.31 6.38 -5.11
CA ALA A 234 21.70 5.99 -5.35
C ALA A 234 22.06 6.08 -6.84
N ALA A 235 21.17 5.62 -7.73
CA ALA A 235 21.29 5.75 -9.18
C ALA A 235 21.36 7.22 -9.65
N ALA A 236 20.55 8.10 -9.07
CA ALA A 236 20.54 9.52 -9.39
C ALA A 236 21.84 10.21 -8.96
N ILE A 237 22.38 9.86 -7.78
CA ILE A 237 23.67 10.37 -7.29
C ILE A 237 24.79 9.98 -8.25
N SER A 238 24.81 8.73 -8.71
CA SER A 238 25.85 8.24 -9.63
C SER A 238 25.77 8.86 -11.03
N LEU A 239 24.56 9.15 -11.52
CA LEU A 239 24.37 9.84 -12.80
C LEU A 239 24.71 11.32 -12.78
N GLN A 240 24.79 11.95 -11.60
CA GLN A 240 25.08 13.36 -11.47
C GLN A 240 26.54 13.63 -11.87
N LYS A 241 26.78 13.81 -13.18
CA LYS A 241 28.08 14.23 -13.71
C LYS A 241 28.43 15.60 -13.14
N GLN A 242 29.45 15.65 -12.30
CA GLN A 242 29.97 16.92 -11.83
C GLN A 242 30.87 17.52 -12.90
N GLU A 243 30.40 18.58 -13.54
CA GLU A 243 31.22 19.41 -14.42
C GLU A 243 32.25 20.17 -13.59
N GLY A 244 33.52 19.79 -13.74
CA GLY A 244 34.67 20.41 -13.09
C GLY A 244 35.84 19.43 -12.97
N SER A 245 37.02 19.80 -13.51
CA SER A 245 38.22 18.97 -13.40
C SER A 245 38.64 18.86 -11.93
N GLY A 246 38.57 17.65 -11.36
CA GLY A 246 39.05 17.36 -10.00
C GLY A 246 37.99 16.99 -8.98
N LYS A 247 36.71 16.85 -9.34
CA LYS A 247 35.68 16.37 -8.41
C LYS A 247 35.50 14.86 -8.51
N ALA A 248 35.37 14.20 -7.37
CA ALA A 248 35.23 12.75 -7.29
C ALA A 248 33.89 12.29 -7.89
N SER A 249 33.93 11.33 -8.82
CA SER A 249 32.73 10.70 -9.38
C SER A 249 32.24 9.58 -8.46
N TRP A 250 30.96 9.58 -8.12
CA TRP A 250 30.34 8.54 -7.30
C TRP A 250 29.83 7.39 -8.17
N GLU A 251 30.24 6.16 -7.86
CA GLU A 251 29.80 4.93 -8.50
C GLU A 251 29.08 4.05 -7.47
N VAL A 252 27.99 3.41 -7.87
CA VAL A 252 27.23 2.54 -6.97
C VAL A 252 27.99 1.22 -6.78
N ALA A 253 28.41 0.92 -5.55
CA ALA A 253 29.17 -0.28 -5.23
C ALA A 253 28.26 -1.40 -4.69
N TYR A 254 27.35 -1.05 -3.76
CA TYR A 254 26.35 -1.98 -3.23
C TYR A 254 24.97 -1.32 -3.28
N PRO A 255 24.25 -1.42 -4.41
CA PRO A 255 22.98 -0.75 -4.62
C PRO A 255 21.98 -1.03 -3.51
N HIS A 256 21.84 -2.29 -3.12
CA HIS A 256 20.84 -2.70 -2.12
C HIS A 256 21.08 -2.19 -0.70
N HIS A 257 22.30 -1.69 -0.42
CA HIS A 257 22.68 -1.12 0.86
C HIS A 257 22.83 0.41 0.80
N GLY A 258 22.49 1.01 -0.35
CA GLY A 258 22.66 2.44 -0.60
C GLY A 258 24.12 2.88 -0.57
N GLU A 259 25.07 2.00 -0.90
CA GLU A 259 26.49 2.31 -0.79
C GLU A 259 27.08 2.72 -2.14
N LEU A 260 27.71 3.89 -2.17
CA LEU A 260 28.46 4.42 -3.30
C LEU A 260 29.92 4.59 -2.91
N LEU A 261 30.81 4.42 -3.89
CA LEU A 261 32.24 4.66 -3.76
C LEU A 261 32.64 5.78 -4.71
N ALA A 262 33.59 6.61 -4.29
CA ALA A 262 34.24 7.56 -5.16
C ALA A 262 35.74 7.48 -4.96
N VAL A 263 36.48 7.65 -6.06
CA VAL A 263 37.94 7.76 -6.03
C VAL A 263 38.30 9.16 -6.48
N ASP A 264 38.97 9.89 -5.60
CA ASP A 264 39.49 11.23 -5.91
C ASP A 264 40.71 11.13 -6.84
N THR A 265 41.01 12.19 -7.56
CA THR A 265 42.24 12.40 -8.35
C THR A 265 43.53 12.18 -7.54
N ALA A 266 43.49 12.41 -6.23
CA ALA A 266 44.58 12.13 -5.30
C ALA A 266 44.72 10.63 -4.93
N GLY A 267 43.87 9.75 -5.47
CA GLY A 267 43.84 8.32 -5.18
C GLY A 267 43.23 7.97 -3.82
N GLN A 268 42.57 8.92 -3.15
CA GLN A 268 41.82 8.65 -1.91
C GLN A 268 40.44 8.09 -2.25
N SER A 269 40.12 6.94 -1.64
CA SER A 269 38.80 6.33 -1.73
C SER A 269 37.86 6.91 -0.67
N ARG A 270 36.63 7.21 -1.06
CA ARG A 270 35.54 7.62 -0.18
C ARG A 270 34.35 6.69 -0.36
N LYS A 271 33.58 6.54 0.72
CA LYS A 271 32.34 5.77 0.74
C LYS A 271 31.21 6.69 1.16
N MET A 272 30.10 6.65 0.42
CA MET A 272 28.84 7.28 0.79
C MET A 272 27.82 6.20 1.08
N LYS A 273 27.04 6.37 2.15
CA LYS A 273 25.94 5.50 2.52
C LYS A 273 24.66 6.32 2.54
N VAL A 274 23.69 5.89 1.75
CA VAL A 274 22.34 6.43 1.68
C VAL A 274 21.42 5.49 2.46
N SER A 275 20.67 6.04 3.40
CA SER A 275 19.64 5.33 4.14
C SER A 275 18.35 6.13 4.08
N LEU A 276 17.26 5.46 3.70
CA LEU A 276 15.95 6.07 3.53
C LEU A 276 14.94 5.33 4.40
N SER A 277 14.11 6.10 5.10
CA SER A 277 12.93 5.64 5.78
C SER A 277 11.75 6.55 5.42
N HIS A 278 10.56 6.21 5.90
CA HIS A 278 9.38 7.05 5.72
C HIS A 278 9.40 8.32 6.61
N GLU A 279 10.35 8.44 7.52
CA GLU A 279 10.50 9.59 8.43
C GLU A 279 11.70 10.47 8.08
N GLU A 280 12.76 9.87 7.53
CA GLU A 280 14.00 10.57 7.25
C GLU A 280 14.78 10.00 6.06
N LEU A 281 15.50 10.88 5.38
CA LEU A 281 16.58 10.52 4.45
C LEU A 281 17.89 10.90 5.12
N ASN A 282 18.82 9.97 5.23
CA ASN A 282 20.12 10.19 5.85
C ASN A 282 21.24 9.76 4.90
N ILE A 283 22.21 10.66 4.70
CA ILE A 283 23.40 10.39 3.89
C ILE A 283 24.65 10.66 4.71
N GLN A 284 25.55 9.69 4.72
CA GLN A 284 26.80 9.73 5.46
C GLN A 284 27.97 9.46 4.51
N THR A 285 29.06 10.20 4.67
CA THR A 285 30.31 9.96 3.94
C THR A 285 31.45 9.59 4.87
N TYR A 286 32.33 8.71 4.38
CA TYR A 286 33.48 8.18 5.11
C TYR A 286 34.71 8.19 4.21
N SER A 287 35.90 8.38 4.79
CA SER A 287 37.17 8.18 4.10
C SER A 287 37.62 6.74 4.30
N LEU A 288 38.01 6.11 3.20
CA LEU A 288 38.59 4.77 3.21
C LEU A 288 40.11 4.91 3.08
N SER A 289 40.84 4.44 4.11
CA SER A 289 42.30 4.37 4.04
C SER A 289 42.71 3.09 3.31
N ARG A 290 43.70 3.19 2.42
CA ARG A 290 44.19 2.12 1.51
C ARG A 290 44.63 0.82 2.20
N ALA A 291 44.74 0.79 3.54
CA ALA A 291 45.15 -0.35 4.33
C ALA A 291 44.00 -1.27 4.79
N GLU A 292 42.73 -0.86 4.66
CA GLU A 292 41.58 -1.66 5.09
C GLU A 292 40.98 -2.42 3.91
N GLY A 293 41.36 -3.69 3.78
CA GLY A 293 40.80 -4.62 2.80
C GLY A 293 39.28 -4.83 2.98
N PHE A 294 38.64 -5.18 1.87
CA PHE A 294 37.20 -5.32 1.59
C PHE A 294 36.39 -6.29 2.49
N ALA A 295 36.86 -6.73 3.66
CA ALA A 295 36.33 -7.95 4.29
C ALA A 295 35.63 -7.81 5.65
N HIS A 296 35.62 -6.66 6.36
CA HIS A 296 34.98 -6.60 7.69
C HIS A 296 34.14 -5.34 7.97
N PRO A 297 33.00 -5.47 8.69
CA PRO A 297 32.22 -4.34 9.18
C PRO A 297 32.98 -3.71 10.35
N VAL A 298 33.88 -2.78 10.03
CA VAL A 298 34.69 -2.08 11.03
C VAL A 298 33.80 -1.05 11.76
N ALA A 299 33.89 -1.09 13.09
CA ALA A 299 33.26 -0.13 13.99
C ALA A 299 33.48 1.32 13.53
N ALA A 300 32.40 2.11 13.59
CA ALA A 300 32.27 3.43 12.99
C ALA A 300 33.49 4.35 13.23
N LYS A 301 34.27 4.58 12.17
CA LYS A 301 34.98 5.85 12.03
C LYS A 301 33.91 6.94 11.92
N SER A 302 34.07 8.03 12.67
CA SER A 302 33.16 9.18 12.64
C SER A 302 32.95 9.64 11.20
N ALA A 303 31.69 9.80 10.79
CA ALA A 303 31.35 10.27 9.44
C ALA A 303 32.01 11.63 9.17
N LEU A 304 32.59 11.80 7.99
CA LEU A 304 33.22 13.04 7.53
C LEU A 304 32.17 14.14 7.32
N LEU A 305 31.05 13.73 6.71
CA LEU A 305 29.85 14.53 6.57
C LEU A 305 28.66 13.61 6.82
N SER A 306 27.67 14.11 7.55
CA SER A 306 26.40 13.45 7.76
C SER A 306 25.32 14.51 7.67
N TYR A 307 24.28 14.24 6.89
CA TYR A 307 23.10 15.08 6.86
C TYR A 307 21.84 14.23 6.87
N THR A 308 20.82 14.72 7.58
CA THR A 308 19.53 14.04 7.73
C THR A 308 18.42 15.01 7.39
N TRP A 309 17.66 14.70 6.34
CA TRP A 309 16.46 15.42 5.97
C TRP A 309 15.27 14.82 6.70
N LYS A 310 14.58 15.66 7.48
CA LYS A 310 13.29 15.36 8.09
C LYS A 310 12.29 16.44 7.65
N PRO A 311 11.02 16.06 7.41
CA PRO A 311 10.00 16.98 6.91
C PRO A 311 9.74 18.15 7.88
N ASP A 312 9.85 17.93 9.19
CA ASP A 312 9.48 18.92 10.22
C ASP A 312 10.69 19.70 10.78
N THR A 313 11.84 19.70 10.10
CA THR A 313 13.02 20.40 10.63
C THR A 313 12.89 21.91 10.42
N PRO A 314 12.98 22.73 11.47
CA PRO A 314 12.93 24.18 11.31
C PRO A 314 14.24 24.71 10.71
N GLY A 315 14.15 25.39 9.57
CA GLY A 315 15.26 26.14 8.96
C GLY A 315 15.54 25.79 7.48
N PRO A 316 16.38 26.58 6.79
CA PRO A 316 16.80 26.28 5.43
C PRO A 316 17.66 25.00 5.40
N GLN A 317 17.14 23.94 4.78
CA GLN A 317 17.89 22.70 4.56
C GLN A 317 18.65 22.77 3.23
N PRO A 318 19.93 22.35 3.17
CA PRO A 318 20.62 22.16 1.89
C PRO A 318 19.91 21.11 1.07
N SER A 319 19.83 21.30 -0.24
CA SER A 319 19.29 20.26 -1.12
C SER A 319 20.25 19.06 -1.17
N LEU A 320 19.73 17.89 -1.56
CA LEU A 320 20.55 16.71 -1.82
C LEU A 320 21.70 17.03 -2.79
N ALA A 321 21.42 17.81 -3.84
CA ALA A 321 22.42 18.22 -4.82
C ALA A 321 23.54 19.08 -4.19
N ASP A 322 23.19 19.99 -3.28
CA ASP A 322 24.16 20.84 -2.58
C ASP A 322 25.06 20.00 -1.65
N PHE A 323 24.47 19.05 -0.93
CA PHE A 323 25.22 18.14 -0.07
C PHE A 323 26.21 17.28 -0.88
N ILE A 324 25.77 16.72 -2.02
CA ILE A 324 26.64 15.92 -2.90
C ILE A 324 27.77 16.77 -3.46
N ALA A 325 27.48 18.02 -3.86
CA ALA A 325 28.50 18.96 -4.32
C ALA A 325 29.54 19.25 -3.24
N GLN A 326 29.11 19.43 -1.98
CA GLN A 326 30.01 19.63 -0.84
C GLN A 326 30.84 18.37 -0.54
N ALA A 327 30.21 17.20 -0.57
CA ALA A 327 30.87 15.91 -0.32
C ALA A 327 31.90 15.53 -1.39
N SER A 328 31.75 16.06 -2.60
CA SER A 328 32.67 15.79 -3.71
C SER A 328 33.86 16.74 -3.76
N GLN A 329 33.78 17.89 -3.06
CA GLN A 329 34.86 18.90 -2.98
C GLN A 329 35.83 18.67 -1.82
N LYS A 330 35.35 18.11 -0.69
CA LYS A 330 36.18 17.76 0.47
C LYS A 330 36.76 16.38 0.30
#